data_AF-A0AAU6D6N1-F1
#
_entry.id   AF-A0AAU6D6N1-F1
#
_cell.length_a   1.000
_cell.length_b   1.000
_cell.length_c   1.000
_cell.angle_alpha   90.00
_cell.angle_beta   90.00
_cell.angle_gamma   90.00
#
_symmetry.space_group_name_H-M   'P 1'
#
loop_
_entity.id
_entity.type
_entity.pdbx_description
1 polymer ?
#
loop_
_entity_poly.entity_id
_entity_poly.type
_entity_poly.pdbx_seq_one_letter_code
_entity_poly.pdbx_strand_id
1 'polypeptide(L)' 'MDESAVQVIARVEAARTALREAAAARDPVAVRVALDELEESLRLARANGVRVPPAGAADERTGS' A
#
# COMPACT_ATOMS: atom_id res chain seq x y z
N MET A 1 10.70 -14.59 -5.56
CA MET A 1 10.41 -13.34 -4.82
C MET A 1 10.85 -13.57 -3.40
N ASP A 2 11.61 -12.67 -2.81
CA ASP A 2 11.92 -12.72 -1.38
C ASP A 2 10.62 -12.65 -0.58
N GLU A 3 10.42 -13.57 0.37
CA GLU A 3 9.23 -13.63 1.22
C GLU A 3 8.98 -12.29 1.93
N SER A 4 10.06 -11.58 2.27
CA SER A 4 10.05 -10.23 2.82
C SER A 4 9.47 -9.20 1.86
N ALA A 5 9.74 -9.31 0.55
CA ALA A 5 9.20 -8.39 -0.46
C ALA A 5 7.69 -8.58 -0.64
N VAL A 6 7.21 -9.82 -0.62
CA VAL A 6 5.77 -10.14 -0.71
C VAL A 6 5.02 -9.56 0.50
N GLN A 7 5.58 -9.73 1.70
CA GLN A 7 4.98 -9.19 2.93
C GLN A 7 4.92 -7.66 2.92
N VAL A 8 5.98 -7.00 2.45
CA VAL A 8 6.01 -5.53 2.37
C VAL A 8 4.99 -5.01 1.35
N ILE A 9 4.87 -5.65 0.17
CA ILE A 9 3.87 -5.27 -0.84
C ILE A 9 2.45 -5.46 -0.27
N ALA A 10 2.16 -6.59 0.36
CA ALA A 10 0.86 -6.85 0.98
C ALA A 10 0.52 -5.80 2.05
N ARG A 11 1.50 -5.37 2.86
CA ARG A 11 1.31 -4.32 3.85
C ARG A 11 0.96 -2.97 3.21
N VAL A 12 1.63 -2.61 2.12
CA VAL A 12 1.30 -1.38 1.37
C VAL A 12 -0.11 -1.44 0.78
N GLU A 13 -0.50 -2.57 0.22
CA GLU A 13 -1.86 -2.75 -0.32
C GLU A 13 -2.92 -2.66 0.78
N ALA A 14 -2.69 -3.27 1.94
CA ALA A 14 -3.57 -3.18 3.09
C ALA A 14 -3.72 -1.72 3.57
N ALA A 15 -2.61 -0.98 3.71
CA ALA A 15 -2.64 0.42 4.12
C ALA A 15 -3.39 1.31 3.11
N ARG A 16 -3.23 1.06 1.80
CA ARG A 16 -3.99 1.75 0.75
C ARG A 16 -5.48 1.44 0.80
N THR A 17 -5.87 0.23 1.16
CA THR A 17 -7.28 -0.15 1.34
C THR A 17 -7.86 0.54 2.57
N ALA A 18 -7.18 0.46 3.71
CA ALA A 18 -7.60 1.15 4.94
C ALA A 18 -7.75 2.67 4.74
N LEU A 19 -6.83 3.30 3.98
CA LEU A 19 -6.93 4.72 3.65
C LEU A 19 -8.18 5.05 2.83
N ARG A 20 -8.51 4.22 1.83
CA ARG A 20 -9.71 4.39 1.01
C ARG A 20 -10.98 4.22 1.83
N GLU A 21 -11.02 3.23 2.71
CA GLU A 21 -12.15 2.99 3.63
C GLU A 21 -12.33 4.14 4.62
N ALA A 22 -11.24 4.60 5.24
CA ALA A 22 -11.27 5.73 6.17
C ALA A 22 -11.72 7.03 5.49
N ALA A 23 -11.25 7.28 4.26
CA ALA A 23 -11.68 8.42 3.47
C ALA A 23 -13.17 8.34 3.10
N ALA A 24 -13.65 7.15 2.70
CA ALA A 24 -15.06 6.92 2.40
C ALA A 24 -15.96 7.10 3.63
N ALA A 25 -15.48 6.68 4.80
CA ALA A 25 -16.15 6.86 6.08
C ALA A 25 -16.09 8.29 6.62
N ARG A 26 -15.31 9.19 5.99
CA ARG A 26 -15.04 10.56 6.44
C ARG A 26 -14.51 10.62 7.88
N ASP A 27 -13.72 9.62 8.27
CA ASP A 27 -13.09 9.56 9.59
C ASP A 27 -11.68 10.15 9.51
N PRO A 28 -11.47 11.40 9.96
CA PRO A 28 -10.16 12.05 9.86
C PRO A 28 -9.10 11.38 10.75
N VAL A 29 -9.50 10.70 11.83
CA VAL A 29 -8.57 9.99 12.71
C VAL A 29 -8.10 8.72 12.01
N ALA A 30 -9.03 7.93 11.47
CA ALA A 30 -8.69 6.72 10.72
C ALA A 30 -7.87 7.03 9.46
N VAL A 31 -8.15 8.15 8.78
CA VAL A 31 -7.35 8.60 7.62
C VAL A 31 -5.90 8.85 8.04
N ARG A 32 -5.68 9.56 9.15
CA ARG A 32 -4.33 9.82 9.64
C ARG A 32 -3.58 8.53 9.98
N VAL A 33 -4.23 7.63 10.71
CA VAL A 33 -3.65 6.31 11.06
C VAL A 33 -3.28 5.53 9.80
N ALA A 34 -4.17 5.47 8.81
CA ALA A 34 -3.90 4.77 7.56
C ALA A 34 -2.77 5.40 6.73
N LEU A 35 -2.61 6.74 6.79
CA LEU A 35 -1.48 7.44 6.17
C LEU A 35 -0.16 7.09 6.86
N ASP A 36 -0.10 7.13 8.19
CA ASP A 36 1.11 6.80 8.95
C ASP A 36 1.58 5.35 8.63
N GLU A 37 0.64 4.41 8.58
CA GLU A 37 0.92 3.02 8.22
C GLU A 37 1.37 2.85 6.76
N LEU A 38 0.78 3.61 5.83
CA LEU A 38 1.19 3.61 4.44
C LEU A 38 2.61 4.16 4.27
N GLU A 39 2.93 5.26 4.95
CA GLU A 39 4.26 5.87 4.92
C GLU A 39 5.32 4.92 5.46
N GLU A 40 5.04 4.26 6.58
CA GLU A 40 5.95 3.29 7.17
C GLU A 40 6.18 2.09 6.25
N SER A 41 5.11 1.56 5.66
CA SER A 41 5.19 0.44 4.71
C SER A 41 6.02 0.82 3.46
N LEU A 42 5.88 2.05 2.97
CA LEU A 42 6.67 2.57 1.85
C LEU A 42 8.13 2.86 2.23
N ARG A 43 8.40 3.26 3.48
CA ARG A 43 9.78 3.38 4.00
C ARG A 43 10.44 2.00 4.05
N LEU A 44 9.75 0.99 4.60
CA LEU A 44 10.22 -0.39 4.63
C LEU A 44 10.50 -0.92 3.22
N ALA A 45 9.63 -0.66 2.26
CA ALA A 45 9.85 -1.08 0.88
C ALA A 45 11.13 -0.49 0.30
N ARG A 46 11.35 0.83 0.47
CA ARG A 46 12.58 1.50 0.02
C ARG A 46 13.82 0.95 0.71
N ALA A 47 13.76 0.74 2.03
CA ALA A 47 14.88 0.21 2.81
C ALA A 47 15.28 -1.20 2.36
N ASN A 48 14.33 -2.00 1.89
CA ASN A 48 14.56 -3.36 1.41
C ASN A 48 14.74 -3.45 -0.12
N GLY A 49 14.82 -2.32 -0.83
CA GLY A 49 14.93 -2.31 -2.30
C GLY A 49 13.69 -2.87 -3.03
N VAL A 50 12.55 -2.98 -2.34
CA VAL A 50 11.31 -3.53 -2.87
C VAL A 50 10.58 -2.48 -3.69
N ARG A 51 10.35 -2.77 -4.97
CA ARG A 51 9.56 -1.91 -5.84
C ARG A 51 8.07 -2.15 -5.58
N VAL A 52 7.41 -1.14 -5.02
CA VAL A 52 5.96 -1.16 -4.79
C VAL A 52 5.24 -0.74 -6.08
N PRO A 53 4.26 -1.52 -6.57
CA PRO A 53 3.46 -1.10 -7.72
C PRO A 53 2.62 0.15 -7.40
N PRO A 54 2.39 1.05 -8.37
CA PRO A 54 1.50 2.19 -8.16
C PRO A 54 0.07 1.73 -7.88
N ALA A 55 -0.70 2.56 -7.17
CA ALA A 55 -2.11 2.28 -6.93
C ALA A 55 -2.85 2.24 -8.27
N GLY A 56 -3.37 1.08 -8.67
CA GLY A 56 -4.08 0.87 -9.94
C GLY A 56 -3.30 0.12 -11.02
N ALA A 57 -2.04 -0.28 -10.80
CA ALA A 57 -1.25 -1.05 -11.78
C ALA A 57 -1.70 -2.51 -12.00
N ALA A 58 -2.83 -2.92 -11.40
CA ALA A 58 -3.38 -4.25 -11.60
C ALA A 58 -3.99 -4.44 -13.01
N ASP A 59 -4.14 -3.37 -13.79
CA ASP A 59 -4.89 -3.35 -15.05
C ASP A 59 -4.00 -3.13 -16.31
N GLU A 60 -2.84 -3.78 -16.39
CA GLU A 60 -2.02 -3.77 -17.63
C GLU A 60 -1.70 -5.19 -18.14
N ARG A 61 -2.42 -6.23 -17.66
CA ARG A 61 -2.29 -7.62 -18.17
C ARG A 61 -3.54 -8.15 -18.89
N THR A 62 -4.42 -7.27 -19.37
CA THR A 62 -5.50 -7.63 -20.30
C THR A 62 -5.33 -6.82 -21.58
N GLY A 63 -4.38 -7.25 -22.41
CA GLY A 63 -4.08 -6.59 -23.67
C GLY A 63 -3.06 -7.36 -24.49
N SER A 64 -3.44 -8.54 -24.99
CA SER A 64 -3.03 -9.01 -26.32
C SER A 64 -3.89 -10.18 -26.77
#